data_AF-A0A5D0MHI9-F1
#
_entry.id   AF-A0A5D0MHI9-F1
#
_cell.length_a   1.000
_cell.length_b   1.000
_cell.length_c   1.000
_cell.angle_alpha   90.00
_cell.angle_beta   90.00
_cell.angle_gamma   90.00
#
_symmetry.space_group_name_H-M   'P 1'
#
loop_
_entity.id
_entity.type
_entity.pdbx_description
1 polymer ?
#
loop_
_entity_poly.entity_id
_entity_poly.type
_entity_poly.pdbx_seq_one_letter_code
_entity_poly.pdbx_strand_id
1 'polypeptide(L)'
;MIEELKQLIFGNNNKSAGRDIIDVEKTYNFDPHPIRFYEGDIREIILCFSEEVEELGNVIEETDDFYRPHIEKKNEINNLSERCFKLIQKNSLNYFHKIDNFLYNRRNEEYLNKYLNTANELNNKIICNRTEFEYFEQIFDALYTYVVEKNNHDLKFEKKLIWIFLHYMYYKCDIGEKHDKAT
;
A
#
# COMPACT_ATOMS: atom_id res chain seq x y z
N MET A 1 5.21 11.11 16.91
CA MET A 1 5.27 10.72 18.33
C MET A 1 5.76 9.30 18.32
N ILE A 2 7.04 9.07 18.64
CA ILE A 2 7.65 7.73 18.65
C ILE A 2 7.29 7.14 20.01
N GLU A 3 6.58 6.02 20.04
CA GLU A 3 6.31 5.28 21.27
C GLU A 3 7.44 4.28 21.52
N GLU A 4 8.19 4.48 22.61
CA GLU A 4 9.22 3.53 23.06
C GLU A 4 8.56 2.35 23.77
N LEU A 5 8.52 1.19 23.13
CA LEU A 5 8.07 -0.04 23.79
C LEU A 5 9.25 -0.69 24.53
N LYS A 6 9.24 -0.63 25.86
CA LYS A 6 10.22 -1.31 26.73
C LYS A 6 9.72 -2.70 27.11
N GLN A 7 10.36 -3.77 26.64
CA GLN A 7 10.15 -5.12 27.17
C GLN A 7 11.29 -5.51 28.11
N LEU A 8 10.98 -5.71 29.39
CA LEU A 8 11.87 -6.38 30.35
C LEU A 8 11.69 -7.90 30.22
N ILE A 9 12.73 -8.60 29.76
CA ILE A 9 12.75 -10.07 29.79
C ILE A 9 13.15 -10.48 31.21
N PHE A 10 12.18 -10.85 32.05
CA PHE A 10 12.47 -11.50 33.32
C PHE A 10 12.87 -12.96 33.08
N GLY A 11 14.19 -13.19 33.03
CA GLY A 11 14.75 -14.53 33.07
C GLY A 11 14.45 -15.21 34.40
N ASN A 12 13.64 -16.27 34.38
CA ASN A 12 13.36 -17.07 35.57
C ASN A 12 14.65 -17.80 35.99
N ASN A 13 15.12 -17.50 37.20
CA ASN A 13 16.32 -17.98 37.92
C ASN A 13 16.87 -19.39 37.56
N ASN A 14 17.55 -19.54 36.42
CA ASN A 14 18.43 -20.68 36.16
C ASN A 14 19.89 -20.23 36.36
N LYS A 15 20.45 -20.59 37.51
CA LYS A 15 21.89 -20.45 37.79
C LYS A 15 22.68 -21.37 36.87
N SER A 16 23.36 -20.80 35.87
CA SER A 16 24.49 -21.45 35.21
C SER A 16 25.52 -20.40 34.76
N ALA A 17 26.75 -20.66 35.19
CA ALA A 17 28.02 -19.95 35.02
C ALA A 17 28.12 -18.76 34.03
N GLY A 18 28.51 -17.62 34.61
CA GLY A 18 29.50 -16.67 34.12
C GLY A 18 29.74 -16.59 32.61
N ARG A 19 28.92 -15.78 31.93
CA ARG A 19 29.38 -14.85 30.89
C ARG A 19 28.71 -13.53 31.21
N ASP A 20 29.49 -12.45 31.18
CA ASP A 20 29.00 -11.10 31.39
C ASP A 20 27.73 -10.90 30.56
N ILE A 21 26.59 -10.78 31.24
CA ILE A 21 25.37 -10.32 30.62
C ILE A 21 25.63 -8.83 30.42
N ILE A 22 26.14 -8.49 29.25
CA ILE A 22 26.01 -7.12 28.76
C ILE A 22 24.51 -6.96 28.59
N ASP A 23 23.85 -6.32 29.57
CA ASP A 23 22.52 -5.75 29.41
C ASP A 23 22.64 -4.68 28.33
N VAL A 24 22.68 -5.11 27.08
CA VAL A 24 22.44 -4.25 25.95
C VAL A 24 20.96 -3.96 26.02
N GLU A 25 20.60 -2.82 26.63
CA GLU A 25 19.31 -2.20 26.40
C GLU A 25 19.17 -1.99 24.89
N LYS A 26 18.60 -2.99 24.20
CA LYS A 26 18.22 -2.85 22.80
C LYS A 26 16.95 -2.00 22.80
N THR A 27 17.15 -0.70 22.69
CA THR A 27 16.07 0.23 22.36
C THR A 27 15.59 -0.09 20.95
N TYR A 28 14.46 -0.78 20.85
CA TYR A 28 13.78 -0.97 19.57
C TYR A 28 12.97 0.30 19.28
N ASN A 29 13.50 1.17 18.42
CA ASN A 29 12.74 2.27 17.86
C ASN A 29 11.76 1.71 16.84
N PHE A 30 10.56 1.33 17.30
CA PHE A 30 9.48 0.92 16.42
C PHE A 30 8.90 2.18 15.76
N ASP A 31 9.11 2.34 14.45
CA ASP A 31 8.35 3.30 13.67
C ASP A 31 7.08 2.61 13.15
N PRO A 32 5.88 2.94 13.67
CA PRO A 32 4.63 2.35 13.18
C PRO A 32 4.34 2.74 11.72
N HIS A 33 5.01 3.77 11.18
CA HIS A 33 4.79 4.29 9.83
C HIS A 33 6.11 4.46 9.08
N PRO A 34 6.73 3.35 8.65
CA PRO A 34 7.97 3.38 7.84
C PRO A 34 7.80 4.13 6.52
N ILE A 35 6.57 4.22 6.00
CA ILE A 35 6.24 5.03 4.82
C ILE A 35 5.22 6.10 5.21
N ARG A 36 5.58 7.37 5.01
CA ARG A 36 4.75 8.55 5.26
C ARG A 36 4.63 9.37 3.99
N PHE A 37 3.44 9.87 3.70
CA PHE A 37 3.11 10.64 2.50
C PHE A 37 1.93 11.57 2.80
N TYR A 38 1.55 12.45 1.88
CA TYR A 38 0.34 13.24 2.08
C TYR A 38 -0.92 12.43 1.71
N GLU A 39 -1.60 11.86 2.70
CA GLU A 39 -2.77 11.01 2.49
C GLU A 39 -4.05 11.77 2.11
N GLY A 40 -4.05 13.10 2.25
CA GLY A 40 -5.20 13.94 1.90
C GLY A 40 -5.58 13.77 0.42
N ASP A 41 -4.58 13.71 -0.46
CA ASP A 41 -4.78 13.53 -1.90
C ASP A 41 -5.51 12.21 -2.20
N ILE A 42 -5.01 11.08 -1.68
CA ILE A 42 -5.65 9.78 -1.93
C ILE A 42 -7.05 9.69 -1.32
N ARG A 43 -7.27 10.32 -0.15
CA ARG A 43 -8.59 10.41 0.47
C ARG A 43 -9.58 11.16 -0.42
N GLU A 44 -9.19 12.31 -0.97
CA GLU A 44 -10.07 13.11 -1.83
C GLU A 44 -10.38 12.39 -3.14
N ILE A 45 -9.39 11.75 -3.75
CA ILE A 45 -9.57 10.92 -4.95
C ILE A 45 -10.59 9.80 -4.69
N ILE A 46 -10.41 9.04 -3.61
CA ILE A 46 -11.28 7.89 -3.30
C ILE A 46 -12.71 8.37 -2.99
N LEU A 47 -12.86 9.48 -2.27
CA LEU A 47 -14.18 10.04 -1.96
C LEU A 47 -14.93 10.40 -3.25
N CYS A 48 -14.31 11.19 -4.13
CA CYS A 48 -14.93 11.59 -5.39
C CYS A 48 -15.21 10.37 -6.29
N PHE A 49 -14.28 9.42 -6.38
CA PHE A 49 -14.50 8.17 -7.10
C PHE A 49 -15.71 7.39 -6.56
N SER A 50 -15.86 7.30 -5.24
CA SER A 50 -16.97 6.56 -4.63
C SER A 50 -18.33 7.19 -4.95
N GLU A 51 -18.41 8.53 -4.94
CA GLU A 51 -19.63 9.28 -5.29
C GLU A 51 -19.99 9.09 -6.77
N GLU A 52 -19.02 9.20 -7.69
CA GLU A 52 -19.28 9.02 -9.13
C GLU A 52 -19.68 7.59 -9.50
N VAL A 53 -19.08 6.57 -8.87
CA VAL A 53 -19.41 5.16 -9.15
C VAL A 53 -20.79 4.79 -8.63
N GLU A 54 -21.23 5.38 -7.50
CA GLU A 54 -22.60 5.22 -7.01
C GLU A 54 -23.63 5.82 -7.99
N GLU A 55 -23.33 7.00 -8.55
CA GLU A 55 -24.20 7.69 -9.51
C GLU A 55 -24.34 6.96 -10.85
N LEU A 56 -23.26 6.31 -11.33
CA LEU A 56 -23.24 5.60 -12.62
C LEU A 56 -23.92 4.21 -12.57
N GLY A 57 -24.26 3.71 -11.39
CA GLY A 57 -24.83 2.39 -11.19
C GLY A 57 -23.83 1.25 -11.42
N ASN A 58 -24.10 0.09 -10.81
CA ASN A 58 -23.29 -1.12 -10.96
C ASN A 58 -23.48 -1.78 -12.33
N VAL A 59 -23.18 -1.08 -13.43
CA VAL A 59 -22.90 -1.76 -14.69
C VAL A 59 -21.56 -2.45 -14.50
N ILE A 60 -21.62 -3.69 -14.02
CA ILE A 60 -20.49 -4.60 -14.00
C ILE A 60 -20.33 -5.01 -15.46
N GLU A 61 -19.54 -4.28 -16.23
CA GLU A 61 -19.00 -4.84 -17.45
C GLU A 61 -18.02 -5.94 -17.00
N GLU A 62 -18.38 -7.19 -17.27
CA GLU A 62 -17.47 -8.34 -17.21
C GLU A 62 -16.35 -8.06 -18.22
N THR A 63 -15.33 -7.36 -17.77
CA THR A 63 -14.13 -7.09 -18.55
C THR A 63 -13.16 -8.23 -18.30
N ASP A 64 -13.35 -9.28 -19.09
CA ASP A 64 -12.80 -10.62 -18.88
C ASP A 64 -11.33 -10.77 -19.32
N ASP A 65 -10.62 -9.68 -19.64
CA ASP A 65 -9.24 -9.80 -20.09
C ASP A 65 -8.36 -8.59 -19.72
N PHE A 66 -8.16 -8.38 -18.42
CA PHE A 66 -7.03 -7.59 -17.94
C PHE A 66 -5.75 -8.43 -17.97
N TYR A 67 -5.35 -8.92 -19.14
CA TYR A 67 -3.99 -9.45 -19.27
C TYR A 67 -3.00 -8.28 -19.20
N ARG A 68 -2.19 -8.27 -18.14
CA ARG A 68 -1.05 -7.37 -18.05
C ARG A 68 0.24 -8.13 -18.35
N PRO A 69 0.89 -7.83 -19.48
CA PRO A 69 2.18 -8.43 -19.78
C PRO A 69 3.17 -8.23 -18.63
N HIS A 70 3.89 -9.30 -18.28
CA HIS A 70 4.99 -9.28 -17.31
C HIS A 70 4.58 -8.95 -15.86
N ILE A 71 3.30 -9.08 -15.50
CA ILE A 71 2.87 -8.91 -14.10
C ILE A 71 3.53 -9.94 -13.17
N GLU A 72 3.72 -11.18 -13.65
CA GLU A 72 4.40 -12.24 -12.90
C GLU A 72 5.84 -11.86 -12.58
N LYS A 73 6.54 -11.26 -13.55
CA LYS A 73 7.92 -10.82 -13.33
C LYS A 73 8.00 -9.61 -12.39
N LYS A 74 7.02 -8.69 -12.45
CA LYS A 74 6.91 -7.60 -11.46
C LYS A 74 6.68 -8.16 -10.06
N ASN A 75 5.81 -9.15 -9.91
CA ASN A 75 5.52 -9.81 -8.64
C ASN A 75 6.79 -10.43 -8.05
N GLU A 76 7.58 -11.13 -8.88
CA GLU A 76 8.87 -11.71 -8.50
C GLU A 76 9.86 -10.63 -8.02
N ILE A 77 10.08 -9.57 -8.81
CA ILE A 77 11.02 -8.49 -8.47
C ILE A 77 10.63 -7.82 -7.15
N ASN A 78 9.35 -7.57 -6.96
CA ASN A 78 8.87 -6.88 -5.77
C ASN A 78 8.67 -7.81 -4.56
N ASN A 79 8.85 -9.13 -4.72
CA ASN A 79 8.50 -10.14 -3.72
C ASN A 79 7.04 -10.03 -3.24
N LEU A 80 6.10 -9.92 -4.18
CA LEU A 80 4.65 -10.02 -3.90
C LEU A 80 4.25 -11.50 -3.92
N SER A 81 3.63 -12.00 -2.84
CA SER A 81 3.25 -13.41 -2.81
C SER A 81 2.13 -13.73 -3.82
N GLU A 82 2.15 -14.98 -4.32
CA GLU A 82 1.09 -15.49 -5.20
C GLU A 82 -0.30 -15.41 -4.52
N ARG A 83 -0.35 -15.66 -3.21
CA ARG A 83 -1.57 -15.54 -2.41
C ARG A 83 -2.12 -14.11 -2.41
N CYS A 84 -1.24 -13.12 -2.22
CA CYS A 84 -1.64 -11.72 -2.28
C CYS A 84 -2.10 -11.36 -3.70
N PHE A 85 -1.36 -11.79 -4.73
CA PHE A 85 -1.75 -11.50 -6.11
C PHE A 85 -3.12 -12.08 -6.48
N LYS A 86 -3.44 -13.31 -6.06
CA LYS A 86 -4.80 -13.90 -6.24
C LYS A 86 -5.89 -13.08 -5.53
N LEU A 87 -5.57 -12.46 -4.39
CA LEU A 87 -6.49 -11.58 -3.69
C LEU A 87 -6.75 -10.28 -4.49
N ILE A 88 -5.70 -9.70 -5.09
CA ILE A 88 -5.82 -8.55 -5.99
C ILE A 88 -6.72 -8.90 -7.18
N GLN A 89 -6.48 -10.06 -7.80
CA GLN A 89 -7.25 -10.53 -8.94
C GLN A 89 -8.75 -10.63 -8.61
N LYS A 90 -9.07 -11.25 -7.46
CA LYS A 90 -10.44 -11.48 -7.04
C LYS A 90 -11.17 -10.20 -6.60
N ASN A 91 -10.49 -9.30 -5.91
CA ASN A 91 -11.16 -8.22 -5.16
C ASN A 91 -10.97 -6.82 -5.77
N SER A 92 -10.05 -6.64 -6.72
CA SER A 92 -9.67 -5.30 -7.18
C SER A 92 -9.69 -5.12 -8.69
N LEU A 93 -9.43 -6.15 -9.50
CA LEU A 93 -9.40 -6.02 -10.97
C LEU A 93 -10.70 -5.46 -11.55
N ASN A 94 -11.85 -5.84 -11.00
CA ASN A 94 -13.16 -5.36 -11.44
C ASN A 94 -13.37 -3.84 -11.24
N TYR A 95 -12.50 -3.16 -10.48
CA TYR A 95 -12.53 -1.70 -10.31
C TYR A 95 -11.56 -0.97 -11.23
N PHE A 96 -10.59 -1.65 -11.86
CA PHE A 96 -9.49 -0.96 -12.55
C PHE A 96 -9.96 -0.18 -13.78
N HIS A 97 -10.90 -0.71 -14.58
CA HIS A 97 -11.51 0.07 -15.68
C HIS A 97 -12.28 1.29 -15.16
N LYS A 98 -12.95 1.16 -14.00
CA LYS A 98 -13.70 2.28 -13.39
C LYS A 98 -12.75 3.37 -12.95
N ILE A 99 -11.62 3.00 -12.38
CA ILE A 99 -10.56 3.94 -11.98
C ILE A 99 -9.94 4.61 -13.21
N ASP A 100 -9.65 3.85 -14.28
CA ASP A 100 -9.18 4.41 -15.55
C ASP A 100 -10.20 5.45 -16.08
N ASN A 101 -11.47 5.07 -16.19
CA ASN A 101 -12.53 5.96 -16.68
C ASN A 101 -12.69 7.21 -15.81
N PHE A 102 -12.61 7.07 -14.49
CA PHE A 102 -12.66 8.17 -13.54
C PHE A 102 -11.47 9.13 -13.71
N LEU A 103 -10.24 8.61 -13.67
CA LEU A 103 -9.02 9.41 -13.70
C LEU A 103 -8.81 10.10 -15.06
N TYR A 104 -9.14 9.44 -16.17
CA TYR A 104 -8.95 10.00 -17.50
C TYR A 104 -10.16 10.80 -18.02
N ASN A 105 -11.21 10.95 -17.22
CA ASN A 105 -12.27 11.91 -17.51
C ASN A 105 -11.71 13.33 -17.41
N ARG A 106 -11.90 14.15 -18.45
CA ARG A 106 -11.44 15.54 -18.50
C ARG A 106 -11.94 16.37 -17.30
N ARG A 107 -13.12 16.07 -16.77
CA ARG A 107 -13.66 16.76 -15.58
C ARG A 107 -12.86 16.49 -14.31
N ASN A 108 -12.10 15.40 -14.29
CA ASN A 108 -11.40 14.88 -13.12
C ASN A 108 -9.88 15.07 -13.23
N GLU A 109 -9.43 16.00 -14.08
CA GLU A 109 -8.01 16.33 -14.30
C GLU A 109 -7.28 16.66 -12.97
N GLU A 110 -7.97 17.32 -12.03
CA GLU A 110 -7.40 17.60 -10.71
C GLU A 110 -7.11 16.32 -9.91
N TYR A 111 -7.97 15.31 -10.00
CA TYR A 111 -7.80 14.03 -9.31
C TYR A 111 -6.73 13.17 -9.97
N LEU A 112 -6.59 13.23 -11.30
CA LEU A 112 -5.47 12.62 -12.00
C LEU A 112 -4.14 13.22 -11.55
N ASN A 113 -4.06 14.55 -11.41
CA ASN A 113 -2.85 15.21 -10.91
C ASN A 113 -2.51 14.79 -9.48
N LYS A 114 -3.50 14.76 -8.57
CA LYS A 114 -3.33 14.24 -7.20
C LYS A 114 -2.88 12.77 -7.21
N TYR A 115 -3.46 11.95 -8.08
CA TYR A 115 -3.09 10.53 -8.22
C TYR A 115 -1.63 10.38 -8.62
N LEU A 116 -1.21 11.07 -9.68
CA LEU A 116 0.15 10.99 -10.20
C LEU A 116 1.19 11.51 -9.19
N ASN A 117 0.88 12.60 -8.49
CA ASN A 117 1.74 13.14 -7.42
C ASN A 117 1.87 12.14 -6.27
N THR A 118 0.74 11.59 -5.80
CA THR A 118 0.71 10.60 -4.72
C THR A 118 1.48 9.34 -5.10
N ALA A 119 1.25 8.80 -6.30
CA ALA A 119 1.92 7.59 -6.76
C ALA A 119 3.44 7.78 -6.88
N ASN A 120 3.88 8.93 -7.39
CA ASN A 120 5.30 9.30 -7.41
C ASN A 120 5.91 9.43 -6.01
N GLU A 121 5.22 10.11 -5.08
CA GLU A 121 5.68 10.22 -3.69
C GLU A 121 5.80 8.83 -3.03
N LEU A 122 4.75 8.02 -3.16
CA LEU A 122 4.71 6.66 -2.64
C LEU A 122 5.84 5.82 -3.20
N ASN A 123 6.05 5.81 -4.52
CA ASN A 123 7.11 5.00 -5.12
C ASN A 123 8.50 5.41 -4.63
N ASN A 124 8.77 6.72 -4.53
CA ASN A 124 10.03 7.22 -3.97
C ASN A 124 10.23 6.74 -2.52
N LYS A 125 9.19 6.84 -1.69
CA LYS A 125 9.24 6.37 -0.30
C LYS A 125 9.38 4.86 -0.19
N ILE A 126 8.70 4.09 -1.04
CA ILE A 126 8.80 2.63 -1.10
C ILE A 126 10.22 2.21 -1.43
N ILE A 127 10.86 2.81 -2.44
CA ILE A 127 12.23 2.50 -2.83
C ILE A 127 13.19 2.81 -1.68
N CYS A 128 13.05 3.97 -1.03
CA CYS A 128 13.89 4.34 0.12
C CYS A 128 13.78 3.39 1.31
N ASN A 129 12.63 2.74 1.50
CA ASN A 129 12.35 1.90 2.67
C ASN A 129 12.18 0.42 2.30
N ARG A 130 12.56 0.01 1.07
CA ARG A 130 12.25 -1.34 0.56
C ARG A 130 12.85 -2.44 1.44
N THR A 131 14.01 -2.20 2.04
CA THR A 131 14.72 -3.16 2.91
C THR A 131 14.04 -3.42 4.24
N GLU A 132 13.10 -2.55 4.66
CA GLU A 132 12.34 -2.71 5.91
C GLU A 132 11.20 -3.73 5.78
N PHE A 133 10.92 -4.21 4.56
CA PHE A 133 9.83 -5.14 4.28
C PHE A 133 10.37 -6.39 3.59
N GLU A 134 9.91 -7.56 4.01
CA GLU A 134 10.23 -8.80 3.30
C GLU A 134 9.36 -8.90 2.03
N TYR A 135 8.04 -8.76 2.20
CA TYR A 135 7.05 -8.93 1.14
C TYR A 135 6.37 -7.62 0.77
N PHE A 136 5.98 -7.49 -0.51
CA PHE A 136 5.31 -6.27 -0.97
C PHE A 136 3.92 -6.08 -0.33
N GLU A 137 3.22 -7.15 0.02
CA GLU A 137 1.94 -7.03 0.75
C GLU A 137 2.06 -6.33 2.12
N GLN A 138 3.22 -6.36 2.76
CA GLN A 138 3.46 -5.62 4.01
C GLN A 138 3.50 -4.10 3.76
N ILE A 139 3.96 -3.69 2.57
CA ILE A 139 3.91 -2.28 2.15
C ILE A 139 2.46 -1.85 1.97
N PHE A 140 1.62 -2.66 1.32
CA PHE A 140 0.20 -2.31 1.20
C PHE A 140 -0.48 -2.13 2.55
N ASP A 141 -0.20 -3.02 3.51
CA ASP A 141 -0.75 -2.96 4.85
C ASP A 141 -0.27 -1.70 5.62
N ALA A 142 1.01 -1.38 5.51
CA ALA A 142 1.59 -0.16 6.11
C ALA A 142 0.95 1.11 5.53
N LEU A 143 0.77 1.19 4.21
CA LEU A 143 0.13 2.32 3.54
C LEU A 143 -1.34 2.43 3.91
N TYR A 144 -2.08 1.32 3.92
CA TYR A 144 -3.48 1.29 4.34
C TYR A 144 -3.63 1.80 5.77
N THR A 145 -2.82 1.26 6.69
CA THR A 145 -2.83 1.65 8.11
C THR A 145 -2.54 3.13 8.27
N TYR A 146 -1.53 3.65 7.56
CA TYR A 146 -1.21 5.07 7.57
C TYR A 146 -2.39 5.95 7.14
N VAL A 147 -3.03 5.64 6.00
CA VAL A 147 -4.19 6.42 5.50
C VAL A 147 -5.33 6.40 6.51
N VAL A 148 -5.64 5.24 7.09
CA VAL A 148 -6.74 5.10 8.05
C VAL A 148 -6.47 5.88 9.33
N GLU A 149 -5.28 5.75 9.90
CA GLU A 149 -4.92 6.41 11.17
C GLU A 149 -4.81 7.92 11.02
N LYS A 150 -4.24 8.41 9.92
CA LYS A 150 -4.13 9.85 9.66
C LYS A 150 -5.49 10.54 9.52
N ASN A 151 -6.49 9.80 9.06
CA ASN A 151 -7.85 10.27 8.98
C ASN A 151 -8.67 9.98 10.25
N ASN A 152 -8.03 9.65 11.38
CA ASN A 152 -8.68 9.31 12.64
C ASN A 152 -9.77 8.24 12.50
N HIS A 153 -9.58 7.29 11.57
CA HIS A 153 -10.57 6.28 11.19
C HIS A 153 -11.91 6.82 10.66
N ASP A 154 -12.02 8.13 10.39
CA ASP A 154 -13.20 8.83 9.88
C ASP A 154 -13.11 9.06 8.36
N LEU A 155 -13.47 8.01 7.63
CA LEU A 155 -13.48 7.99 6.17
C LEU A 155 -14.93 7.94 5.67
N LYS A 156 -15.27 8.86 4.76
CA LYS A 156 -16.63 8.97 4.18
C LYS A 156 -16.88 8.05 2.99
N PHE A 157 -16.07 7.01 2.85
CA PHE A 157 -16.13 6.02 1.77
C PHE A 157 -15.80 4.63 2.30
N GLU A 158 -16.09 3.59 1.53
CA GLU A 158 -15.75 2.21 1.91
C GLU A 158 -14.23 2.00 2.00
N LYS A 159 -13.71 1.57 3.16
CA LYS A 159 -12.27 1.37 3.41
C LYS A 159 -11.59 0.43 2.42
N LYS A 160 -12.33 -0.51 1.81
CA LYS A 160 -11.81 -1.42 0.77
C LYS A 160 -11.26 -0.67 -0.44
N LEU A 161 -11.75 0.55 -0.71
CA LEU A 161 -11.29 1.37 -1.83
C LEU A 161 -9.83 1.79 -1.68
N ILE A 162 -9.31 1.94 -0.46
CA ILE A 162 -7.88 2.21 -0.24
C ILE A 162 -7.04 1.07 -0.81
N TRP A 163 -7.38 -0.18 -0.46
CA TRP A 163 -6.72 -1.36 -1.00
C TRP A 163 -6.82 -1.42 -2.53
N ILE A 164 -8.00 -1.15 -3.08
CA ILE A 164 -8.22 -1.18 -4.52
C ILE A 164 -7.33 -0.15 -5.24
N PHE A 165 -7.21 1.08 -4.73
CA PHE A 165 -6.34 2.10 -5.32
C PHE A 165 -4.84 1.74 -5.18
N LEU A 166 -4.42 1.18 -4.05
CA LEU A 166 -3.03 0.71 -3.88
C LEU A 166 -2.71 -0.44 -4.85
N HIS A 167 -3.62 -1.40 -4.99
CA HIS A 167 -3.51 -2.48 -5.96
C HIS A 167 -3.49 -1.94 -7.40
N TYR A 168 -4.32 -0.95 -7.70
CA TYR A 168 -4.36 -0.28 -9.01
C TYR A 168 -3.03 0.39 -9.32
N MET A 169 -2.45 1.16 -8.40
CA MET A 169 -1.13 1.79 -8.56
C MET A 169 -0.04 0.74 -8.82
N TYR A 170 -0.04 -0.35 -8.06
CA TYR A 170 0.92 -1.44 -8.29
C TYR A 170 0.71 -2.06 -9.67
N TYR A 171 -0.54 -2.36 -10.02
CA TYR A 171 -0.89 -2.96 -11.30
C TYR A 171 -0.56 -2.03 -12.47
N LYS A 172 -0.72 -0.71 -12.38
CA LYS A 172 -0.32 0.23 -13.42
C LYS A 172 1.20 0.49 -13.46
N CYS A 173 1.97 -0.19 -12.61
CA CYS A 173 3.42 0.00 -12.46
C CYS A 173 3.80 1.37 -11.88
N ASP A 174 2.86 2.10 -11.28
CA ASP A 174 3.12 3.42 -10.70
C ASP A 174 3.89 3.32 -9.38
N ILE A 175 3.73 2.21 -8.65
CA ILE A 175 4.52 1.88 -7.46
C ILE A 175 5.22 0.51 -7.57
N GLY A 176 6.30 0.38 -6.80
CA GLY A 176 7.17 -0.78 -6.80
C GLY A 176 8.11 -0.80 -8.01
N GLU A 177 9.14 -1.63 -7.93
CA GLU A 177 10.12 -1.76 -8.99
C GLU A 177 9.45 -2.19 -10.30
N LYS A 178 9.90 -1.57 -11.40
CA LYS A 178 9.42 -1.84 -12.74
C LYS A 178 10.28 -2.93 -13.34
N HIS A 179 9.65 -3.82 -14.10
CA HIS A 179 10.41 -4.64 -15.05
C HIS A 179 10.67 -3.79 -16.29
N ASP A 180 11.68 -2.92 -16.22
CA ASP A 180 12.17 -2.22 -17.39
C ASP A 180 13.06 -3.19 -18.17
N LYS A 181 12.60 -3.64 -19.34
CA LYS A 181 13.53 -4.09 -20.38
C LYS A 181 14.24 -2.86 -20.92
N ALA A 182 15.09 -2.22 -20.12
CA ALA A 182 16.12 -1.37 -20.67
C ALA A 182 16.96 -2.31 -21.55
N THR A 183 16.73 -2.20 -22.86
CA THR A 183 17.47 -2.91 -23.90
C THR A 183 18.78 -2.17 -24.11
#